data_AF-A0A940DJX8-F1
#
_entry.id   AF-A0A940DJX8-F1
#
_cell.length_a   1.000
_cell.length_b   1.000
_cell.length_c   1.000
_cell.angle_alpha   90.00
_cell.angle_beta   90.00
_cell.angle_gamma   90.00
#
_symmetry.space_group_name_H-M   'P 1'
#
loop_
_entity.id
_entity.type
_entity.pdbx_description
1 polymer ?
#
loop_
_entity_poly.entity_id
_entity_poly.type
_entity_poly.pdbx_seq_one_letter_code
_entity_poly.pdbx_strand_id
1 'polypeptide(L)'
;MNILQDEATAGEFLFSFMFFNVAMLVSFICARKKQNCVFVWVLALLFCIYAFWDTDYYSFRYIFFHLTPSFRDPLYYYLAYISLGSYSIYRLIIWGVAMLLFYKTCNRFGVNKNLSVYIFVVFSLLTFSFARASLGMALYFYGLSCLLKPNMNNRRTSYFSGIVFICLSYFGHRSMLPLILLTPLAYIQITKKRVFVLGCIFPVIVVAIRLVLQYFVKDNYAMGGQLSEFSDAVRGYATVRDFELNWKFKLITLLRNMSHYLICLYLLWSVWLKKQSIMIPPYIKGFVTMSVVISIIALALSLSDVGVASVTSKRYLYMTGIPLCISLAYTVQKGLCSWRMLNVLLMVSVLWAEGYFIGKIISHY
;
A
#
# COMPACT_ATOMS: atom_id res chain seq x y z
N MET A 1 2.65 9.65 31.99
CA MET A 1 1.19 9.51 31.87
C MET A 1 0.94 8.21 31.13
N ASN A 2 0.63 7.14 31.85
CA ASN A 2 0.44 5.80 31.27
C ASN A 2 -0.89 5.80 30.52
N ILE A 3 -0.84 6.06 29.22
CA ILE A 3 -1.94 5.79 28.32
C ILE A 3 -2.10 4.27 28.36
N LEU A 4 -3.20 3.79 28.93
CA LEU A 4 -3.64 2.40 28.74
C LEU A 4 -3.78 2.19 27.24
N GLN A 5 -2.75 1.66 26.59
CA GLN A 5 -2.87 1.11 25.26
C GLN A 5 -3.78 -0.10 25.41
N ASP A 6 -5.04 0.04 24.98
CA ASP A 6 -5.87 -1.13 24.69
C ASP A 6 -5.09 -1.95 23.65
N GLU A 7 -4.40 -2.98 24.09
CA GLU A 7 -3.81 -3.96 23.20
C GLU A 7 -4.89 -4.95 22.76
N ALA A 8 -4.74 -5.51 21.55
CA ALA A 8 -5.61 -6.57 21.11
C ALA A 8 -5.56 -7.75 22.08
N THR A 9 -6.72 -8.26 22.45
CA THR A 9 -6.84 -9.51 23.18
C THR A 9 -6.45 -10.69 22.30
N ALA A 10 -6.03 -11.80 22.91
CA ALA A 10 -5.74 -13.04 22.18
C ALA A 10 -6.93 -13.51 21.32
N GLY A 11 -8.17 -13.32 21.81
CA GLY A 11 -9.38 -13.64 21.07
C GLY A 11 -9.58 -12.79 19.81
N GLU A 12 -9.26 -11.49 19.87
CA GLU A 12 -9.35 -10.58 18.71
C GLU A 12 -8.27 -10.88 17.65
N PHE A 13 -7.07 -11.28 18.09
CA PHE A 13 -6.02 -11.78 17.19
C PHE A 13 -6.45 -13.09 16.51
N LEU A 14 -6.97 -14.04 17.27
CA LEU A 14 -7.46 -15.32 16.73
C LEU A 14 -8.62 -15.09 15.75
N PHE A 15 -9.56 -14.21 16.07
CA PHE A 15 -10.63 -13.81 15.17
C PHE A 15 -10.07 -13.25 13.85
N SER A 16 -9.11 -12.32 13.92
CA SER A 16 -8.49 -11.73 12.73
C SER A 16 -7.76 -12.79 11.89
N PHE A 17 -7.05 -13.71 12.55
CA PHE A 17 -6.36 -14.83 11.89
C PHE A 17 -7.33 -15.74 11.14
N MET A 18 -8.40 -16.19 11.81
CA MET A 18 -9.43 -17.02 11.20
C MET A 18 -10.14 -16.29 10.07
N PHE A 19 -10.47 -15.01 10.27
CA PHE A 19 -11.16 -14.22 9.27
C PHE A 19 -10.30 -13.98 8.03
N PHE A 20 -9.01 -13.68 8.19
CA PHE A 20 -8.06 -13.57 7.07
C PHE A 20 -8.03 -14.86 6.25
N ASN A 21 -7.93 -16.02 6.91
CA ASN A 21 -7.89 -17.32 6.26
C ASN A 21 -9.20 -17.68 5.53
N VAL A 22 -10.35 -17.36 6.12
CA VAL A 22 -11.66 -17.51 5.46
C VAL A 22 -11.73 -16.61 4.22
N ALA A 23 -11.34 -15.33 4.33
CA ALA A 23 -11.33 -14.41 3.21
C ALA A 23 -10.39 -14.90 2.09
N MET A 24 -9.22 -15.42 2.44
CA MET A 24 -8.26 -16.01 1.50
C MET A 24 -8.85 -17.22 0.76
N LEU A 25 -9.44 -18.17 1.49
CA LEU A 25 -10.00 -19.39 0.90
C LEU A 25 -11.19 -19.07 -0.02
N VAL A 26 -12.15 -18.26 0.46
CA VAL A 26 -13.34 -17.89 -0.31
C VAL A 26 -12.95 -17.07 -1.55
N SER A 27 -12.00 -16.15 -1.42
CA SER A 27 -11.50 -15.38 -2.55
C SER A 27 -10.78 -16.26 -3.58
N PHE A 28 -9.99 -17.24 -3.17
CA PHE A 28 -9.35 -18.22 -4.07
C PHE A 28 -10.38 -19.00 -4.90
N ILE A 29 -11.43 -19.52 -4.25
CA ILE A 29 -12.51 -20.26 -4.93
C ILE A 29 -13.22 -19.35 -5.94
N CYS A 30 -13.52 -18.11 -5.55
CA CYS A 30 -14.21 -17.16 -6.40
C CYS A 30 -13.35 -16.62 -7.56
N ALA A 31 -12.02 -16.54 -7.38
CA ALA A 31 -11.10 -16.09 -8.42
C ALA A 31 -11.13 -16.99 -9.67
N ARG A 32 -11.56 -18.24 -9.52
CA ARG A 32 -11.74 -19.19 -10.64
C ARG A 32 -13.11 -19.08 -11.33
N LYS A 33 -14.07 -18.36 -10.74
CA LYS A 33 -15.40 -18.16 -11.32
C LYS A 33 -15.38 -17.03 -12.34
N LYS A 34 -16.17 -17.18 -13.41
CA LYS A 34 -16.36 -16.14 -14.44
C LYS A 34 -17.22 -14.96 -13.94
N GLN A 35 -18.22 -15.24 -13.10
CA GLN A 35 -19.13 -14.23 -12.57
C GLN A 35 -18.53 -13.49 -11.37
N ASN A 36 -18.78 -12.18 -11.28
CA ASN A 36 -18.29 -11.36 -10.19
C ASN A 36 -18.92 -11.79 -8.86
N CYS A 37 -18.09 -12.16 -7.88
CA CYS A 37 -18.52 -12.53 -6.54
C CYS A 37 -18.41 -11.33 -5.61
N VAL A 38 -19.49 -10.54 -5.51
CA VAL A 38 -19.54 -9.34 -4.66
C VAL A 38 -19.27 -9.68 -3.20
N PHE A 39 -19.66 -10.88 -2.75
CA PHE A 39 -19.44 -11.36 -1.39
C PHE A 39 -17.96 -11.28 -0.95
N VAL A 40 -17.01 -11.60 -1.83
CA VAL A 40 -15.58 -11.54 -1.50
C VAL A 40 -15.11 -10.11 -1.21
N TRP A 41 -15.66 -9.14 -1.94
CA TRP A 41 -15.36 -7.73 -1.72
C TRP A 41 -15.90 -7.25 -0.38
N VAL A 42 -17.10 -7.73 -0.01
CA VAL A 42 -17.70 -7.46 1.30
C VAL A 42 -16.87 -8.09 2.42
N LEU A 43 -16.40 -9.33 2.27
CA LEU A 43 -15.50 -9.96 3.25
C LEU A 43 -14.20 -9.17 3.44
N ALA A 44 -13.56 -8.74 2.35
CA ALA A 44 -12.34 -7.93 2.42
C ALA A 44 -12.59 -6.57 3.10
N LEU A 45 -13.74 -5.94 2.85
CA LEU A 45 -14.14 -4.69 3.51
C LEU A 45 -14.40 -4.91 5.01
N LEU A 46 -15.14 -5.96 5.38
CA LEU A 46 -15.40 -6.31 6.77
C LEU A 46 -14.11 -6.58 7.53
N PHE A 47 -13.14 -7.26 6.91
CA PHE A 47 -11.80 -7.42 7.48
C PHE A 47 -11.12 -6.06 7.73
N CYS A 48 -11.24 -5.11 6.80
CA CYS A 48 -10.72 -3.76 7.00
C CYS A 48 -11.40 -3.00 8.15
N ILE A 49 -12.70 -3.22 8.36
CA ILE A 49 -13.47 -2.58 9.44
C ILE A 49 -13.06 -3.17 10.80
N TYR A 50 -12.81 -4.48 10.87
CA TYR A 50 -12.49 -5.20 12.11
C TYR A 50 -11.04 -5.73 12.11
N ALA A 51 -10.10 -4.87 11.72
CA ALA A 51 -8.69 -5.21 11.59
C ALA A 51 -7.97 -5.23 12.96
N PHE A 52 -8.39 -6.11 13.87
CA PHE A 52 -7.86 -6.17 15.23
C PHE A 52 -6.43 -6.73 15.34
N TRP A 53 -5.81 -7.05 14.21
CA TRP A 53 -4.50 -7.67 14.13
C TRP A 53 -3.32 -6.70 14.35
N ASP A 54 -3.58 -5.40 14.48
CA ASP A 54 -2.54 -4.38 14.66
C ASP A 54 -2.92 -3.33 15.71
N THR A 55 -1.90 -2.84 16.42
CA THR A 55 -2.01 -1.83 17.48
C THR A 55 -2.52 -0.48 16.99
N ASP A 56 -2.36 -0.18 15.69
CA ASP A 56 -2.90 1.04 15.10
C ASP A 56 -4.44 1.05 15.15
N TYR A 57 -5.11 -0.11 15.12
CA TYR A 57 -6.57 -0.16 15.27
C TYR A 57 -7.03 0.53 16.55
N TYR A 58 -6.39 0.20 17.67
CA TYR A 58 -6.71 0.71 19.00
C TYR A 58 -6.19 2.13 19.21
N SER A 59 -4.98 2.41 18.72
CA SER A 59 -4.40 3.77 18.76
C SER A 59 -5.31 4.78 18.05
N PHE A 60 -5.83 4.44 16.87
CA PHE A 60 -6.77 5.31 16.14
C PHE A 60 -8.16 5.33 16.76
N ARG A 61 -8.61 4.24 17.36
CA ARG A 61 -9.86 4.22 18.13
C ARG A 61 -9.79 5.21 19.29
N TYR A 62 -8.68 5.23 20.01
CA TYR A 62 -8.43 6.19 21.09
C TYR A 62 -8.46 7.63 20.57
N ILE A 63 -7.70 7.94 19.51
CA ILE A 63 -7.68 9.26 18.87
C ILE A 63 -9.09 9.69 18.41
N PHE A 64 -9.86 8.77 17.83
CA PHE A 64 -11.21 9.01 17.36
C PHE A 64 -12.15 9.46 18.49
N PHE A 65 -12.18 8.72 19.61
CA PHE A 65 -13.09 9.04 20.71
C PHE A 65 -12.68 10.27 21.53
N HIS A 66 -11.39 10.59 21.57
CA HIS A 66 -10.89 11.74 22.31
C HIS A 66 -10.80 13.01 21.44
N LEU A 67 -11.19 12.93 20.15
CA LEU A 67 -11.18 14.02 19.16
C LEU A 67 -9.89 14.84 19.20
N THR A 68 -8.75 14.22 19.49
CA THR A 68 -7.48 14.93 19.60
C THR A 68 -7.12 15.49 18.22
N PRO A 69 -7.10 16.84 18.05
CA PRO A 69 -6.84 17.43 16.75
C PRO A 69 -5.46 17.00 16.29
N SER A 70 -5.40 16.17 15.24
CA SER A 70 -4.13 15.81 14.61
C SER A 70 -3.93 16.74 13.42
N PHE A 71 -3.09 17.76 13.60
CA PHE A 71 -2.69 18.67 12.51
C PHE A 71 -2.11 17.91 11.30
N ARG A 72 -1.57 16.71 11.54
CA ARG A 72 -0.92 15.87 10.52
C ARG A 72 -1.88 15.45 9.40
N ASP A 73 -3.13 15.08 9.70
CA ASP A 73 -4.07 14.60 8.66
C ASP A 73 -5.52 15.11 8.91
N PRO A 74 -5.81 16.37 8.53
CA PRO A 74 -7.06 17.06 8.87
C PRO A 74 -8.31 16.40 8.28
N LEU A 75 -8.20 15.73 7.12
CA LEU A 75 -9.32 15.01 6.51
C LEU A 75 -9.95 14.01 7.48
N TYR A 76 -9.14 13.26 8.22
CA TYR A 76 -9.64 12.22 9.12
C TYR A 76 -10.36 12.78 10.35
N TYR A 77 -10.02 14.00 10.77
CA TYR A 77 -10.76 14.69 11.81
C TYR A 77 -12.19 15.01 11.35
N TYR A 78 -12.35 15.55 10.14
CA TYR A 78 -13.68 15.78 9.55
C TYR A 78 -14.45 14.48 9.32
N LEU A 79 -13.76 13.42 8.87
CA LEU A 79 -14.38 12.10 8.72
C LEU A 79 -14.87 11.56 10.07
N ALA A 80 -14.14 11.80 11.16
CA ALA A 80 -14.57 11.39 12.49
C ALA A 80 -15.88 12.07 12.92
N TYR A 81 -16.01 13.38 12.63
CA TYR A 81 -17.22 14.14 12.94
C TYR A 81 -18.47 13.62 12.22
N ILE A 82 -18.37 13.33 10.92
CA ILE A 82 -19.50 12.79 10.13
C ILE A 82 -19.83 11.33 10.45
N SER A 83 -19.00 10.64 11.24
CA SER A 83 -19.19 9.23 11.58
C SER A 83 -20.14 9.00 12.75
N LEU A 84 -20.82 10.05 13.22
CA LEU A 84 -21.86 9.99 14.25
C LEU A 84 -21.40 9.29 15.54
N GLY A 85 -20.14 9.47 15.93
CA GLY A 85 -19.55 8.84 17.12
C GLY A 85 -19.26 7.33 16.99
N SER A 86 -19.45 6.72 15.82
CA SER A 86 -19.16 5.30 15.59
C SER A 86 -17.83 5.09 14.89
N TYR A 87 -16.89 4.44 15.58
CA TYR A 87 -15.59 4.09 14.99
C TYR A 87 -15.73 3.11 13.81
N SER A 88 -16.69 2.20 13.86
CA SER A 88 -16.95 1.27 12.74
C SER A 88 -17.47 2.01 11.50
N ILE A 89 -18.32 3.03 11.66
CA ILE A 89 -18.77 3.89 10.54
C ILE A 89 -17.59 4.70 9.99
N TYR A 90 -16.75 5.24 10.86
CA TYR A 90 -15.53 5.94 10.46
C TYR A 90 -14.61 5.06 9.60
N ARG A 91 -14.38 3.81 10.02
CA ARG A 91 -13.62 2.84 9.21
C ARG A 91 -14.37 2.48 7.92
N LEU A 92 -15.69 2.28 7.96
CA LEU A 92 -16.47 2.01 6.77
C LEU A 92 -16.34 3.12 5.72
N ILE A 93 -16.31 4.40 6.12
CA ILE A 93 -16.12 5.51 5.18
C ILE A 93 -14.74 5.43 4.52
N ILE A 94 -13.67 5.29 5.30
CA ILE A 94 -12.29 5.28 4.79
C ILE A 94 -12.05 4.07 3.88
N TRP A 95 -12.24 2.87 4.42
CA TRP A 95 -11.92 1.63 3.71
C TRP A 95 -13.01 1.24 2.70
N GLY A 96 -14.27 1.60 2.93
CA GLY A 96 -15.35 1.40 1.97
C GLY A 96 -15.16 2.24 0.72
N VAL A 97 -14.82 3.53 0.87
CA VAL A 97 -14.49 4.38 -0.29
C VAL A 97 -13.22 3.87 -0.98
N ALA A 98 -12.17 3.50 -0.23
CA ALA A 98 -10.94 2.97 -0.81
C ALA A 98 -11.17 1.66 -1.60
N MET A 99 -11.93 0.72 -1.06
CA MET A 99 -12.31 -0.53 -1.75
C MET A 99 -13.19 -0.28 -2.97
N LEU A 100 -14.12 0.69 -2.89
CA LEU A 100 -14.95 1.09 -4.03
C LEU A 100 -14.09 1.67 -5.17
N LEU A 101 -13.11 2.52 -4.84
CA LEU A 101 -12.17 3.07 -5.82
C LEU A 101 -11.28 1.99 -6.42
N PHE A 102 -10.81 1.03 -5.62
CA PHE A 102 -10.09 -0.15 -6.12
C PHE A 102 -10.95 -0.98 -7.09
N TYR A 103 -12.20 -1.27 -6.73
CA TYR A 103 -13.17 -1.95 -7.60
C TYR A 103 -13.41 -1.19 -8.91
N LYS A 104 -13.61 0.14 -8.82
CA LYS A 104 -13.78 1.00 -10.00
C LYS A 104 -12.52 1.01 -10.87
N THR A 105 -11.34 0.97 -10.29
CA THR A 105 -10.07 0.86 -11.05
C THR A 105 -10.00 -0.47 -11.82
N CYS A 106 -10.38 -1.58 -11.19
CA CYS A 106 -10.49 -2.88 -11.87
C CYS A 106 -11.47 -2.82 -13.05
N ASN A 107 -12.64 -2.18 -12.86
CA ASN A 107 -13.63 -1.99 -13.94
C ASN A 107 -13.07 -1.19 -15.11
N ARG A 108 -12.38 -0.08 -14.83
CA ARG A 108 -11.80 0.77 -15.88
C ARG A 108 -10.83 -0.01 -16.75
N PHE A 109 -9.99 -0.84 -16.14
CA PHE A 109 -9.01 -1.64 -16.89
C PHE A 109 -9.57 -2.92 -17.49
N GLY A 110 -10.81 -3.30 -17.16
CA GLY A 110 -11.43 -4.54 -17.64
C GLY A 110 -10.75 -5.78 -17.07
N VAL A 111 -10.21 -5.68 -15.85
CA VAL A 111 -9.53 -6.76 -15.16
C VAL A 111 -10.53 -7.62 -14.38
N ASN A 112 -10.32 -8.93 -14.33
CA ASN A 112 -11.14 -9.85 -13.55
C ASN A 112 -11.12 -9.45 -12.06
N LYS A 113 -12.26 -8.94 -11.59
CA LYS A 113 -12.43 -8.39 -10.24
C LYS A 113 -12.25 -9.46 -9.16
N ASN A 114 -12.71 -10.69 -9.38
CA ASN A 114 -12.54 -11.77 -8.41
C ASN A 114 -11.06 -12.13 -8.24
N LEU A 115 -10.33 -12.16 -9.36
CA LEU A 115 -8.90 -12.40 -9.33
C LEU A 115 -8.13 -11.25 -8.68
N SER A 116 -8.48 -10.00 -9.01
CA SER A 116 -7.88 -8.82 -8.38
C SER A 116 -8.10 -8.80 -6.87
N VAL A 117 -9.31 -9.11 -6.39
CA VAL A 117 -9.58 -9.14 -4.94
C VAL A 117 -8.91 -10.33 -4.26
N TYR A 118 -8.78 -11.50 -4.90
CA TYR A 118 -7.99 -12.60 -4.35
C TYR A 118 -6.52 -12.22 -4.16
N ILE A 119 -5.90 -11.66 -5.20
CA ILE A 119 -4.52 -11.19 -5.12
C ILE A 119 -4.40 -10.12 -4.04
N PHE A 120 -5.35 -9.19 -3.96
CA PHE A 120 -5.40 -8.18 -2.92
C PHE A 120 -5.53 -8.76 -1.51
N VAL A 121 -6.40 -9.75 -1.29
CA VAL A 121 -6.58 -10.45 -0.01
C VAL A 121 -5.26 -11.05 0.44
N VAL A 122 -4.59 -11.80 -0.43
CA VAL A 122 -3.35 -12.50 -0.08
C VAL A 122 -2.16 -11.55 0.08
N PHE A 123 -2.03 -10.57 -0.80
CA PHE A 123 -0.84 -9.73 -0.91
C PHE A 123 -0.89 -8.48 -0.02
N SER A 124 -2.04 -7.80 0.01
CA SER A 124 -2.11 -6.40 0.47
C SER A 124 -3.15 -6.14 1.55
N LEU A 125 -4.08 -7.05 1.82
CA LEU A 125 -5.21 -6.79 2.72
C LEU A 125 -4.80 -6.40 4.13
N LEU A 126 -3.83 -7.10 4.72
CA LEU A 126 -3.30 -6.74 6.03
C LEU A 126 -2.83 -5.28 6.00
N THR A 127 -1.80 -4.97 5.21
CA THR A 127 -1.26 -3.61 5.08
C THR A 127 -2.32 -2.55 4.73
N PHE A 128 -3.27 -2.89 3.85
CA PHE A 128 -4.33 -1.99 3.42
C PHE A 128 -5.31 -1.70 4.57
N SER A 129 -5.67 -2.71 5.35
CA SER A 129 -6.56 -2.60 6.53
C SER A 129 -5.94 -1.84 7.70
N PHE A 130 -4.61 -1.81 7.77
CA PHE A 130 -3.84 -1.09 8.77
C PHE A 130 -3.78 0.41 8.47
N ALA A 131 -3.31 0.79 7.28
CA ALA A 131 -2.99 2.18 7.01
C ALA A 131 -4.22 2.98 6.56
N ARG A 132 -4.60 4.02 7.30
CA ARG A 132 -5.60 5.01 6.82
C ARG A 132 -5.20 5.63 5.47
N ALA A 133 -3.88 5.72 5.22
CA ALA A 133 -3.29 6.11 3.94
C ALA A 133 -3.84 5.35 2.72
N SER A 134 -4.46 4.17 2.91
CA SER A 134 -5.16 3.39 1.89
C SER A 134 -6.20 4.19 1.12
N LEU A 135 -6.89 5.14 1.75
CA LEU A 135 -7.79 6.04 1.04
C LEU A 135 -7.02 6.94 0.06
N GLY A 136 -5.91 7.56 0.51
CA GLY A 136 -5.03 8.36 -0.34
C GLY A 136 -4.47 7.54 -1.52
N MET A 137 -4.02 6.30 -1.26
CA MET A 137 -3.53 5.39 -2.29
C MET A 137 -4.63 5.06 -3.32
N ALA A 138 -5.84 4.73 -2.85
CA ALA A 138 -6.95 4.40 -3.74
C ALA A 138 -7.43 5.59 -4.58
N LEU A 139 -7.46 6.79 -4.00
CA LEU A 139 -7.71 8.04 -4.73
C LEU A 139 -6.66 8.27 -5.82
N TYR A 140 -5.37 8.12 -5.48
CA TYR A 140 -4.27 8.29 -6.42
C TYR A 140 -4.37 7.32 -7.60
N PHE A 141 -4.46 6.01 -7.35
CA PHE A 141 -4.49 5.03 -8.44
C PHE A 141 -5.78 5.07 -9.25
N TYR A 142 -6.92 5.40 -8.63
CA TYR A 142 -8.14 5.64 -9.38
C TYR A 142 -7.99 6.87 -10.29
N GLY A 143 -7.46 7.98 -9.78
CA GLY A 143 -7.18 9.17 -10.56
C GLY A 143 -6.21 8.90 -11.71
N LEU A 144 -5.11 8.19 -11.44
CA LEU A 144 -4.14 7.76 -12.45
C LEU A 144 -4.79 6.89 -13.53
N SER A 145 -5.70 5.98 -13.17
CA SER A 145 -6.44 5.17 -14.14
C SER A 145 -7.36 6.00 -15.04
N CYS A 146 -7.83 7.15 -14.55
CA CYS A 146 -8.63 8.09 -15.33
C CYS A 146 -7.80 8.87 -16.36
N LEU A 147 -6.52 9.12 -16.04
CA LEU A 147 -5.57 9.75 -16.96
C LEU A 147 -5.03 8.75 -17.99
N LEU A 148 -4.63 7.55 -17.56
CA LEU A 148 -4.00 6.54 -18.42
C LEU A 148 -4.98 5.89 -19.42
N LYS A 149 -6.26 5.77 -19.04
CA LYS A 149 -7.31 5.19 -19.89
C LYS A 149 -8.55 6.09 -19.85
N PRO A 150 -8.55 7.24 -20.53
CA PRO A 150 -9.67 8.17 -20.49
C PRO A 150 -10.93 7.56 -21.11
N ASN A 151 -12.12 7.94 -20.61
CA ASN A 151 -13.38 7.50 -21.20
C ASN A 151 -13.52 8.06 -22.63
N MET A 152 -13.78 7.20 -23.61
CA MET A 152 -13.83 7.61 -25.02
C MET A 152 -14.95 8.63 -25.30
N ASN A 153 -16.11 8.46 -24.66
CA ASN A 153 -17.27 9.33 -24.88
C ASN A 153 -17.13 10.68 -24.17
N ASN A 154 -16.28 10.77 -23.14
CA ASN A 154 -16.07 12.02 -22.41
C ASN A 154 -14.65 12.11 -21.84
N ARG A 155 -13.69 12.33 -22.75
CA ARG A 155 -12.25 12.38 -22.40
C ARG A 155 -11.93 13.51 -21.44
N ARG A 156 -12.49 14.72 -21.67
CA ARG A 156 -12.21 15.90 -20.84
C ARG A 156 -12.64 15.68 -19.40
N THR A 157 -13.86 15.19 -19.17
CA THR A 157 -14.31 14.87 -17.81
C THR A 157 -13.49 13.74 -17.19
N SER A 158 -13.06 12.74 -17.97
CA SER A 158 -12.16 11.71 -17.46
C SER A 158 -10.82 12.29 -16.99
N TYR A 159 -10.20 13.18 -17.76
CA TYR A 159 -8.95 13.83 -17.37
C TYR A 159 -9.13 14.75 -16.16
N PHE A 160 -10.17 15.58 -16.16
CA PHE A 160 -10.50 16.45 -15.04
C PHE A 160 -10.71 15.64 -13.76
N SER A 161 -11.52 14.57 -13.83
CA SER A 161 -11.72 13.68 -12.68
C SER A 161 -10.41 13.05 -12.22
N GLY A 162 -9.53 12.64 -13.15
CA GLY A 162 -8.21 12.11 -12.83
C GLY A 162 -7.35 13.08 -12.03
N ILE A 163 -7.28 14.34 -12.46
CA ILE A 163 -6.54 15.41 -11.76
C ILE A 163 -7.14 15.64 -10.38
N VAL A 164 -8.47 15.79 -10.29
CA VAL A 164 -9.17 16.00 -9.00
C VAL A 164 -8.86 14.87 -8.02
N PHE A 165 -8.97 13.60 -8.44
CA PHE A 165 -8.68 12.46 -7.57
C PHE A 165 -7.21 12.38 -7.14
N ILE A 166 -6.27 12.73 -8.02
CA ILE A 166 -4.84 12.81 -7.67
C ILE A 166 -4.59 13.94 -6.66
N CYS A 167 -5.19 15.11 -6.84
CA CYS A 167 -5.08 16.19 -5.87
C CYS A 167 -5.72 15.82 -4.51
N LEU A 168 -6.89 15.18 -4.52
CA LEU A 168 -7.55 14.69 -3.31
C LEU A 168 -6.71 13.65 -2.55
N SER A 169 -5.88 12.88 -3.25
CA SER A 169 -4.99 11.90 -2.59
C SER A 169 -4.04 12.54 -1.58
N TYR A 170 -3.61 13.79 -1.82
CA TYR A 170 -2.76 14.54 -0.88
C TYR A 170 -3.44 14.76 0.48
N PHE A 171 -4.73 15.10 0.47
CA PHE A 171 -5.53 15.22 1.69
C PHE A 171 -5.80 13.86 2.35
N GLY A 172 -5.81 12.79 1.56
CA GLY A 172 -5.85 11.42 2.06
C GLY A 172 -4.59 11.03 2.82
N HIS A 173 -3.40 11.44 2.36
CA HIS A 173 -2.15 11.24 3.11
C HIS A 173 -1.03 12.10 2.53
N ARG A 174 -0.30 12.86 3.37
CA ARG A 174 0.75 13.79 2.89
C ARG A 174 1.88 13.10 2.11
N SER A 175 2.19 11.84 2.41
CA SER A 175 3.20 11.07 1.64
C SER A 175 2.77 10.73 0.21
N MET A 176 1.57 11.13 -0.24
CA MET A 176 1.19 11.06 -1.66
C MET A 176 1.90 12.13 -2.49
N LEU A 177 2.42 13.22 -1.90
CA LEU A 177 3.02 14.32 -2.65
C LEU A 177 4.12 13.84 -3.63
N PRO A 178 5.08 12.99 -3.24
CA PRO A 178 6.07 12.49 -4.19
C PRO A 178 5.45 11.63 -5.30
N LEU A 179 4.41 10.83 -5.02
CA LEU A 179 3.70 10.07 -6.06
C LEU A 179 2.98 11.01 -7.05
N ILE A 180 2.39 12.09 -6.55
CA ILE A 180 1.75 13.12 -7.38
C ILE A 180 2.77 13.74 -8.33
N LEU A 181 3.94 14.16 -7.82
CA LEU A 181 5.01 14.76 -8.62
C LEU A 181 5.61 13.78 -9.64
N LEU A 182 5.65 12.49 -9.31
CA LEU A 182 6.18 11.43 -10.18
C LEU A 182 5.14 10.88 -11.17
N THR A 183 3.89 11.36 -11.14
CA THR A 183 2.81 10.94 -12.05
C THR A 183 3.21 10.97 -13.53
N PRO A 184 3.96 11.97 -14.04
CA PRO A 184 4.39 11.97 -15.44
C PRO A 184 5.23 10.74 -15.84
N LEU A 185 5.94 10.12 -14.89
CA LEU A 185 6.74 8.92 -15.15
C LEU A 185 5.86 7.72 -15.55
N ALA A 186 4.57 7.71 -15.20
CA ALA A 186 3.62 6.67 -15.62
C ALA A 186 3.52 6.53 -17.15
N TYR A 187 3.84 7.57 -17.91
CA TYR A 187 3.83 7.55 -19.38
C TYR A 187 5.15 7.11 -20.00
N ILE A 188 6.20 6.94 -19.18
CA ILE A 188 7.53 6.57 -19.65
C ILE A 188 7.59 5.06 -19.88
N GLN A 189 8.09 4.71 -21.06
CA GLN A 189 8.35 3.32 -21.41
C GLN A 189 9.62 2.78 -20.75
N ILE A 190 9.54 1.64 -20.09
CA ILE A 190 10.72 0.99 -19.51
C ILE A 190 11.37 0.10 -20.57
N THR A 191 12.62 0.39 -20.92
CA THR A 191 13.41 -0.42 -21.86
C THR A 191 14.58 -1.09 -21.15
N LYS A 192 15.13 -2.17 -21.71
CA LYS A 192 16.32 -2.84 -21.17
C LYS A 192 17.48 -1.86 -20.93
N LYS A 193 17.72 -0.94 -21.87
CA LYS A 193 18.72 0.13 -21.75
C LYS A 193 18.43 1.06 -20.57
N ARG A 194 17.18 1.49 -20.39
CA ARG A 194 16.78 2.35 -19.26
C ARG A 194 16.90 1.64 -17.92
N VAL A 195 16.57 0.35 -17.83
CA VAL A 195 16.78 -0.45 -16.62
C VAL A 195 18.26 -0.56 -16.28
N PHE A 196 19.11 -0.80 -17.29
CA PHE A 196 20.56 -0.85 -17.09
C PHE A 196 21.11 0.49 -16.60
N VAL A 197 20.75 1.59 -17.26
CA VAL A 197 21.15 2.96 -16.85
C VAL A 197 20.67 3.26 -15.43
N LEU A 198 19.43 2.91 -15.09
CA LEU A 198 18.89 3.09 -13.75
C LEU A 198 19.67 2.29 -12.71
N GLY A 199 20.07 1.05 -13.03
CA GLY A 199 20.93 0.24 -12.17
C GLY A 199 22.30 0.89 -11.93
N CYS A 200 22.93 1.46 -12.97
CA CYS A 200 24.21 2.17 -12.85
C CYS A 200 24.08 3.46 -12.03
N ILE A 201 22.98 4.20 -12.16
CA ILE A 201 22.75 5.48 -11.45
C ILE A 201 22.22 5.25 -10.03
N PHE A 202 21.68 4.07 -9.72
CA PHE A 202 21.04 3.78 -8.43
C PHE A 202 21.93 4.08 -7.20
N PRO A 203 23.23 3.74 -7.15
CA PRO A 203 24.09 4.12 -6.03
C PRO A 203 24.15 5.63 -5.80
N VAL A 204 24.17 6.42 -6.88
CA VAL A 204 24.16 7.89 -6.82
C VAL A 204 22.83 8.38 -6.23
N ILE A 205 21.70 7.76 -6.61
CA ILE A 205 20.38 8.08 -6.05
C ILE A 205 20.35 7.82 -4.53
N VAL A 206 20.91 6.70 -4.07
CA VAL A 206 20.99 6.36 -2.64
C VAL A 206 21.79 7.42 -1.88
N VAL A 207 22.97 7.79 -2.38
CA VAL A 207 23.82 8.82 -1.77
C VAL A 207 23.10 10.18 -1.75
N ALA A 208 22.45 10.57 -2.85
CA ALA A 208 21.72 11.83 -2.92
C ALA A 208 20.58 11.88 -1.90
N ILE A 209 19.77 10.82 -1.81
CA ILE A 209 18.69 10.71 -0.80
C ILE A 209 19.26 10.79 0.61
N ARG A 210 20.36 10.07 0.89
CA ARG A 210 21.02 10.12 2.20
C ARG A 210 21.43 11.54 2.57
N LEU A 211 22.09 12.26 1.66
CA LEU A 211 22.53 13.63 1.89
C LEU A 211 21.36 14.59 2.13
N VAL A 212 20.30 14.49 1.32
CA VAL A 212 19.08 15.30 1.49
C VAL A 212 18.42 15.03 2.85
N LEU A 213 18.27 13.76 3.23
CA LEU A 213 17.68 13.40 4.52
C LEU A 213 18.55 13.86 5.70
N GLN A 214 19.87 13.74 5.60
CA GLN A 214 20.79 14.24 6.62
C GLN A 214 20.74 15.76 6.76
N TYR A 215 20.62 16.49 5.65
CA TYR A 215 20.46 17.94 5.65
C TYR A 215 19.17 18.35 6.38
N PHE A 216 18.03 17.76 6.03
CA PHE A 216 16.77 18.01 6.73
C PHE A 216 16.84 17.62 8.21
N VAL A 217 17.48 16.51 8.56
CA VAL A 217 17.62 16.12 9.97
C VAL A 217 18.50 17.13 10.72
N LYS A 218 19.62 17.58 10.14
CA LYS A 218 20.60 18.48 10.76
C LYS A 218 20.07 19.91 10.95
N ASP A 219 19.40 20.48 9.95
CA ASP A 219 18.84 21.84 10.02
C ASP A 219 17.68 21.93 11.04
N ASN A 220 16.98 20.83 11.27
CA ASN A 220 15.92 20.75 12.29
C ASN A 220 16.44 20.76 13.73
N TYR A 221 17.75 20.53 13.94
CA TYR A 221 18.39 20.76 15.25
C TYR A 221 18.80 22.22 15.46
N ALA A 222 18.95 23.02 14.38
CA ALA A 222 19.42 24.40 14.44
C ALA A 222 18.28 25.44 14.52
N MET A 223 17.09 25.13 13.99
CA MET A 223 15.94 26.03 13.95
C MET A 223 14.92 25.69 15.05
N GLY A 224 15.18 26.17 16.27
CA GLY A 224 14.22 26.07 17.38
C GLY A 224 12.94 26.85 17.10
N GLY A 225 11.78 26.19 17.10
CA GLY A 225 10.50 26.86 17.37
C GLY A 225 9.29 26.50 16.51
N GLN A 226 9.45 26.03 15.27
CA GLN A 226 8.29 25.71 14.40
C GLN A 226 8.39 24.37 13.66
N LEU A 227 9.53 23.67 13.74
CA LEU A 227 9.74 22.31 13.21
C LEU A 227 9.82 21.22 14.29
N SER A 228 9.34 21.52 15.50
CA SER A 228 9.32 20.59 16.64
C SER A 228 8.55 19.31 16.32
N GLU A 229 7.41 19.36 15.60
CA GLU A 229 6.59 18.18 15.34
C GLU A 229 7.20 17.18 14.32
N PHE A 230 7.98 17.66 13.34
CA PHE A 230 8.76 16.76 12.48
C PHE A 230 9.91 16.15 13.29
N SER A 231 10.59 16.96 14.11
CA SER A 231 11.63 16.49 15.03
C SER A 231 11.09 15.45 16.02
N ASP A 232 9.87 15.62 16.55
CA ASP A 232 9.24 14.69 17.49
C ASP A 232 8.76 13.40 16.82
N ALA A 233 8.28 13.48 15.58
CA ALA A 233 8.01 12.29 14.77
C ALA A 233 9.30 11.51 14.49
N VAL A 234 10.34 12.22 14.10
CA VAL A 234 11.67 11.66 13.79
C VAL A 234 12.32 11.09 15.05
N ARG A 235 12.21 11.75 16.21
CA ARG A 235 12.66 11.28 17.52
C ARG A 235 11.88 10.04 17.95
N GLY A 236 10.56 10.04 17.84
CA GLY A 236 9.73 8.87 18.15
C GLY A 236 10.04 7.64 17.29
N TYR A 237 10.50 7.82 16.05
CA TYR A 237 10.97 6.71 15.20
C TYR A 237 12.45 6.36 15.41
N ALA A 238 13.27 7.31 15.85
CA ALA A 238 14.70 7.11 16.13
C ALA A 238 14.91 6.39 17.48
N THR A 239 14.10 6.68 18.50
CA THR A 239 14.18 6.03 19.83
C THR A 239 13.70 4.58 19.83
N VAL A 240 12.87 4.17 18.86
CA VAL A 240 12.43 2.78 18.70
C VAL A 240 13.56 1.87 18.17
N ARG A 241 14.73 2.41 17.78
CA ARG A 241 15.90 1.61 17.36
C ARG A 241 16.61 0.89 18.53
N ASP A 242 16.39 1.27 19.79
CA ASP A 242 17.11 0.66 20.93
C ASP A 242 16.50 -0.65 21.43
N PHE A 243 15.35 -1.08 20.90
CA PHE A 243 14.94 -2.48 21.03
C PHE A 243 15.66 -3.28 19.94
N GLU A 244 16.63 -4.11 20.36
CA GLU A 244 17.19 -5.17 19.53
C GLU A 244 16.04 -5.99 18.91
N LEU A 245 15.67 -5.66 17.67
CA LEU A 245 14.63 -6.40 16.97
C LEU A 245 15.12 -7.83 16.79
N ASN A 246 14.52 -8.74 17.58
CA ASN A 246 14.72 -10.18 17.53
C ASN A 246 14.77 -10.64 16.05
N TRP A 247 15.70 -11.54 15.71
CA TRP A 247 15.90 -12.03 14.35
C TRP A 247 14.60 -12.52 13.69
N LYS A 248 13.64 -13.01 14.51
CA LYS A 248 12.28 -13.38 14.08
C LYS A 248 11.53 -12.21 13.44
N PHE A 249 11.54 -11.03 14.05
CA PHE A 249 10.85 -9.84 13.52
C PHE A 249 11.54 -9.28 12.28
N LYS A 250 12.88 -9.38 12.22
CA LYS A 250 13.66 -9.05 11.01
C LYS A 250 13.27 -9.98 9.85
N LEU A 251 13.14 -11.28 10.10
CA LEU A 251 12.70 -12.26 9.10
C LEU A 251 11.29 -11.97 8.60
N ILE A 252 10.32 -11.74 9.48
CA ILE A 252 8.93 -11.40 9.10
C ILE A 252 8.89 -10.11 8.27
N THR A 253 9.66 -9.09 8.67
CA THR A 253 9.77 -7.84 7.90
C THR A 253 10.41 -8.06 6.53
N LEU A 254 11.42 -8.93 6.44
CA LEU A 254 12.07 -9.29 5.18
C LEU A 254 11.11 -10.00 4.24
N LEU A 255 10.36 -11.00 4.72
CA LEU A 255 9.34 -11.72 3.94
C LEU A 255 8.31 -10.76 3.35
N ARG A 256 7.82 -9.80 4.16
CA ARG A 256 6.89 -8.77 3.69
C ARG A 256 7.48 -7.91 2.56
N ASN A 257 8.74 -7.50 2.69
CA ASN A 257 9.34 -6.65 1.68
C ASN A 257 9.62 -7.44 0.39
N MET A 258 10.08 -8.69 0.54
CA MET A 258 10.36 -9.58 -0.58
C MET A 258 9.11 -9.88 -1.40
N SER A 259 7.93 -10.03 -0.79
CA SER A 259 6.70 -10.27 -1.56
C SER A 259 6.41 -9.14 -2.56
N HIS A 260 6.63 -7.89 -2.18
CA HIS A 260 6.42 -6.72 -3.04
C HIS A 260 7.44 -6.68 -4.18
N TYR A 261 8.73 -6.86 -3.86
CA TYR A 261 9.79 -6.83 -4.85
C TYR A 261 9.70 -7.99 -5.85
N LEU A 262 9.36 -9.21 -5.41
CA LEU A 262 9.20 -10.36 -6.31
C LEU A 262 8.08 -10.15 -7.32
N ILE A 263 6.91 -9.68 -6.89
CA ILE A 263 5.80 -9.37 -7.79
C ILE A 263 6.20 -8.22 -8.74
N CYS A 264 6.84 -7.17 -8.22
CA CYS A 264 7.28 -6.03 -9.03
C CYS A 264 8.31 -6.44 -10.10
N LEU A 265 9.31 -7.24 -9.74
CA LEU A 265 10.32 -7.77 -10.66
C LEU A 265 9.70 -8.68 -11.71
N TYR A 266 8.77 -9.55 -11.31
CA TYR A 266 8.03 -10.39 -12.25
C TYR A 266 7.23 -9.56 -13.25
N LEU A 267 6.53 -8.51 -12.79
CA LEU A 267 5.77 -7.62 -13.66
C LEU A 267 6.69 -6.80 -14.58
N LEU A 268 7.80 -6.28 -14.07
CA LEU A 268 8.81 -5.61 -14.90
C LEU A 268 9.30 -6.54 -16.01
N TRP A 269 9.65 -7.78 -15.67
CA TRP A 269 10.10 -8.76 -16.63
C TRP A 269 9.02 -9.14 -17.65
N SER A 270 7.83 -9.51 -17.17
CA SER A 270 6.73 -9.99 -18.03
C SER A 270 6.10 -8.89 -18.89
N VAL A 271 6.05 -7.64 -18.41
CA VAL A 271 5.40 -6.54 -19.15
C VAL A 271 6.35 -5.78 -20.06
N TRP A 272 7.62 -5.62 -19.67
CA TRP A 272 8.57 -4.76 -20.38
C TRP A 272 9.77 -5.49 -20.99
N LEU A 273 10.34 -6.50 -20.32
CA LEU A 273 11.62 -7.08 -20.74
C LEU A 273 11.51 -8.33 -21.61
N LYS A 274 10.47 -9.13 -21.39
CA LYS A 274 10.17 -10.34 -22.16
C LYS A 274 9.47 -9.95 -23.46
N LYS A 275 9.90 -10.55 -24.57
CA LYS A 275 9.19 -10.46 -25.86
C LYS A 275 7.87 -11.21 -25.73
N GLN A 276 6.76 -10.51 -25.89
CA GLN A 276 5.41 -11.07 -25.78
C GLN A 276 4.78 -11.20 -27.17
N SER A 277 3.99 -12.25 -27.36
CA SER A 277 3.10 -12.37 -28.52
C SER A 277 1.87 -11.48 -28.41
N ILE A 278 1.46 -11.13 -27.18
CA ILE A 278 0.28 -10.31 -26.90
C ILE A 278 0.70 -8.86 -26.68
N MET A 279 0.00 -7.93 -27.33
CA MET A 279 0.17 -6.50 -27.12
C MET A 279 -0.39 -6.09 -25.75
N ILE A 280 0.49 -5.59 -24.87
CA ILE A 280 0.08 -5.08 -23.55
C ILE A 280 -0.28 -3.59 -23.68
N PRO A 281 -1.51 -3.19 -23.26
CA PRO A 281 -1.96 -1.81 -23.37
C PRO A 281 -1.11 -0.81 -22.57
N PRO A 282 -0.96 0.44 -23.05
CA PRO A 282 -0.18 1.48 -22.37
C PRO A 282 -0.61 1.76 -20.93
N TYR A 283 -1.91 1.63 -20.61
CA TYR A 283 -2.41 1.90 -19.26
C TYR A 283 -1.96 0.87 -18.22
N ILE A 284 -1.82 -0.42 -18.59
CA ILE A 284 -1.24 -1.45 -17.70
C ILE A 284 0.25 -1.19 -17.54
N LYS A 285 0.93 -0.85 -18.64
CA LYS A 285 2.35 -0.49 -18.63
C LYS A 285 2.63 0.67 -17.69
N GLY A 286 1.78 1.70 -17.68
CA GLY A 286 1.93 2.85 -16.77
C GLY A 286 1.74 2.50 -15.29
N PHE A 287 0.82 1.60 -14.96
CA PHE A 287 0.69 1.08 -13.60
C PHE A 287 1.94 0.32 -13.15
N VAL A 288 2.48 -0.55 -14.01
CA VAL A 288 3.75 -1.25 -13.73
C VAL A 288 4.90 -0.27 -13.59
N THR A 289 4.98 0.76 -14.44
CA THR A 289 6.02 1.80 -14.34
C THR A 289 5.95 2.51 -12.99
N MET A 290 4.76 2.92 -12.54
CA MET A 290 4.61 3.53 -11.22
C MET A 290 4.97 2.58 -10.08
N SER A 291 4.58 1.30 -10.15
CA SER A 291 5.00 0.30 -9.16
C SER A 291 6.52 0.13 -9.09
N VAL A 292 7.22 0.17 -10.23
CA VAL A 292 8.69 0.11 -10.29
C VAL A 292 9.31 1.37 -9.69
N VAL A 293 8.82 2.56 -10.06
CA VAL A 293 9.30 3.84 -9.51
C VAL A 293 9.16 3.87 -7.99
N ILE A 294 7.99 3.50 -7.46
CA ILE A 294 7.73 3.47 -6.02
C ILE A 294 8.65 2.44 -5.33
N SER A 295 8.82 1.26 -5.92
CA SER A 295 9.72 0.22 -5.38
C SER A 295 11.18 0.69 -5.33
N ILE A 296 11.65 1.42 -6.34
CA ILE A 296 13.02 1.97 -6.37
C ILE A 296 13.21 3.03 -5.28
N ILE A 297 12.23 3.91 -5.09
CA ILE A 297 12.27 4.92 -4.02
C ILE A 297 12.29 4.25 -2.66
N ALA A 298 11.41 3.24 -2.46
CA ALA A 298 11.38 2.47 -1.23
C ALA A 298 12.74 1.79 -0.96
N LEU A 299 13.35 1.17 -1.98
CA LEU A 299 14.65 0.53 -1.87
C LEU A 299 15.75 1.54 -1.55
N ALA A 300 15.78 2.69 -2.25
CA ALA A 300 16.79 3.72 -2.02
C ALA A 300 16.70 4.31 -0.61
N LEU A 301 15.48 4.56 -0.11
CA LEU A 301 15.25 4.96 1.27
C LEU A 301 15.74 3.91 2.27
N SER A 302 15.49 2.61 2.01
CA SER A 302 15.94 1.54 2.90
C SER A 302 17.46 1.45 3.02
N LEU A 303 18.18 1.77 1.94
CA LEU A 303 19.64 1.73 1.87
C LEU A 303 20.33 3.02 2.32
N SER A 304 19.59 4.11 2.52
CA SER A 304 20.15 5.41 2.93
C SER A 304 20.64 5.44 4.38
N ASP A 305 20.24 4.46 5.20
CA ASP A 305 20.57 4.31 6.63
C ASP A 305 20.36 5.55 7.50
N VAL A 306 19.35 6.37 7.15
CA VAL A 306 18.84 7.43 8.03
C VAL A 306 17.65 6.88 8.79
N GLY A 307 17.56 7.07 10.12
CA GLY A 307 16.55 6.43 10.98
C GLY A 307 15.11 6.53 10.44
N VAL A 308 14.71 7.71 9.96
CA VAL A 308 13.40 8.03 9.36
C VAL A 308 13.16 7.31 8.03
N ALA A 309 14.23 7.02 7.29
CA ALA A 309 14.14 6.45 5.95
C ALA A 309 13.61 5.02 5.97
N SER A 310 13.88 4.25 7.03
CA SER A 310 13.41 2.87 7.17
C SER A 310 11.88 2.76 7.29
N VAL A 311 11.25 3.64 8.08
CA VAL A 311 9.80 3.71 8.24
C VAL A 311 9.15 4.25 6.97
N THR A 312 9.76 5.27 6.37
CA THR A 312 9.28 5.90 5.14
C THR A 312 9.36 4.92 3.96
N SER A 313 10.43 4.15 3.84
CA SER A 313 10.61 3.08 2.85
C SER A 313 9.47 2.08 2.89
N LYS A 314 9.14 1.55 4.07
CA LYS A 314 8.02 0.60 4.26
C LYS A 314 6.70 1.19 3.77
N ARG A 315 6.42 2.46 4.10
CA ARG A 315 5.20 3.16 3.66
C ARG A 315 5.11 3.26 2.14
N TYR A 316 6.20 3.62 1.46
CA TYR A 316 6.21 3.65 0.00
C TYR A 316 5.99 2.27 -0.61
N LEU A 317 6.63 1.25 -0.05
CA LEU A 317 6.46 -0.11 -0.56
C LEU A 317 4.98 -0.54 -0.51
N TYR A 318 4.24 -0.19 0.54
CA TYR A 318 2.80 -0.46 0.67
C TYR A 318 1.94 0.24 -0.37
N MET A 319 2.39 1.39 -0.88
CA MET A 319 1.71 2.10 -1.96
C MET A 319 1.70 1.33 -3.28
N THR A 320 2.53 0.30 -3.41
CA THR A 320 2.49 -0.58 -4.59
C THR A 320 1.35 -1.61 -4.55
N GLY A 321 0.65 -1.77 -3.42
CA GLY A 321 -0.42 -2.76 -3.23
C GLY A 321 -1.43 -2.79 -4.37
N ILE A 322 -2.20 -1.71 -4.54
CA ILE A 322 -3.24 -1.58 -5.57
C ILE A 322 -2.71 -1.83 -6.99
N PRO A 323 -1.66 -1.12 -7.48
CA PRO A 323 -1.24 -1.28 -8.86
C PRO A 323 -0.63 -2.66 -9.15
N LEU A 324 0.04 -3.30 -8.17
CA LEU A 324 0.55 -4.66 -8.33
C LEU A 324 -0.59 -5.68 -8.40
N CYS A 325 -1.62 -5.57 -7.54
CA CYS A 325 -2.79 -6.45 -7.59
C CYS A 325 -3.49 -6.42 -8.97
N ILE A 326 -3.68 -5.22 -9.52
CA ILE A 326 -4.35 -5.03 -10.81
C ILE A 326 -3.49 -5.54 -11.96
N SER A 327 -2.20 -5.20 -11.95
CA SER A 327 -1.27 -5.60 -13.01
C SER A 327 -1.04 -7.10 -13.03
N LEU A 328 -0.94 -7.75 -11.87
CA LEU A 328 -0.79 -9.19 -11.74
C LEU A 328 -2.07 -9.93 -12.14
N ALA A 329 -3.25 -9.43 -11.74
CA ALA A 329 -4.52 -9.98 -12.21
C ALA A 329 -4.65 -9.88 -13.75
N TYR A 330 -4.20 -8.77 -14.33
CA TYR A 330 -4.19 -8.59 -15.79
C TYR A 330 -3.28 -9.62 -16.49
N THR A 331 -2.07 -9.85 -16.00
CA THR A 331 -1.14 -10.81 -16.63
C THR A 331 -1.67 -12.23 -16.56
N VAL A 332 -2.31 -12.64 -15.46
CA VAL A 332 -2.96 -13.95 -15.35
C VAL A 332 -4.16 -14.05 -16.30
N GLN A 333 -5.04 -13.03 -16.34
CA GLN A 333 -6.20 -13.01 -17.24
C GLN A 333 -5.81 -13.10 -18.72
N LYS A 334 -4.65 -12.55 -19.10
CA LYS A 334 -4.12 -12.60 -20.48
C LYS A 334 -3.23 -13.82 -20.74
N GLY A 335 -3.08 -14.75 -19.79
CA GLY A 335 -2.25 -15.94 -19.95
C GLY A 335 -0.74 -15.69 -19.95
N LEU A 336 -0.30 -14.49 -19.56
CA LEU A 336 1.13 -14.15 -19.40
C LEU A 336 1.70 -14.74 -18.10
N CYS A 337 0.84 -14.92 -17.10
CA CYS A 337 1.14 -15.56 -15.82
C CYS A 337 0.26 -16.80 -15.65
N SER A 338 0.87 -17.95 -15.38
CA SER A 338 0.11 -19.17 -15.04
C SER A 338 -0.35 -19.12 -13.59
N TRP A 339 -1.42 -19.86 -13.26
CA TRP A 339 -1.86 -20.02 -11.87
C TRP A 339 -0.78 -20.58 -10.94
N ARG A 340 0.08 -21.48 -11.47
CA ARG A 340 1.23 -22.00 -10.71
C ARG A 340 2.20 -20.87 -10.35
N MET A 341 2.58 -20.04 -11.33
CA MET A 341 3.46 -18.90 -11.08
C MET A 341 2.81 -17.88 -10.14
N LEU A 342 1.52 -17.60 -10.30
CA LEU A 342 0.78 -16.72 -9.38
C LEU A 342 0.89 -17.21 -7.94
N ASN A 343 0.64 -18.50 -7.69
CA ASN A 343 0.72 -19.07 -6.35
C ASN A 343 2.15 -18.98 -5.77
N VAL A 344 3.18 -19.21 -6.58
CA VAL A 344 4.59 -19.05 -6.16
C VAL A 344 4.88 -17.61 -5.75
N LEU A 345 4.44 -16.63 -6.54
CA LEU A 345 4.62 -15.20 -6.22
C LEU A 345 3.88 -14.80 -4.94
N LEU A 346 2.70 -15.36 -4.70
CA LEU A 346 1.88 -15.06 -3.53
C LEU A 346 2.32 -15.81 -2.26
N MET A 347 3.02 -16.95 -2.39
CA MET A 347 3.44 -17.78 -1.27
C MET A 347 4.25 -17.00 -0.22
N VAL A 348 5.14 -16.10 -0.65
CA VAL A 348 5.91 -15.27 0.28
C VAL A 348 5.02 -14.32 1.08
N SER A 349 3.92 -13.83 0.48
CA SER A 349 2.92 -13.01 1.18
C SER A 349 2.14 -13.82 2.21
N VAL A 350 1.78 -15.06 1.86
CA VAL A 350 1.13 -16.00 2.80
C VAL A 350 2.05 -16.30 3.97
N LEU A 351 3.31 -16.68 3.72
CA LEU A 351 4.29 -16.96 4.77
C LEU A 351 4.49 -15.76 5.70
N TRP A 352 4.49 -14.54 5.15
CA TRP A 352 4.53 -13.33 5.95
C TRP A 352 3.27 -13.17 6.83
N ALA A 353 2.08 -13.26 6.23
CA ALA A 353 0.81 -13.06 6.94
C ALA A 353 0.63 -14.08 8.07
N GLU A 354 0.78 -15.36 7.74
CA GLU A 354 0.68 -16.48 8.68
C GLU A 354 1.74 -16.38 9.78
N GLY A 355 3.00 -16.13 9.39
CA GLY A 355 4.10 -15.97 10.36
C GLY A 355 3.90 -14.79 11.30
N TYR A 356 3.29 -13.70 10.83
CA TYR A 356 2.95 -12.55 11.66
C TYR A 356 1.86 -12.91 12.68
N PHE A 357 0.76 -13.54 12.24
CA PHE A 357 -0.32 -13.95 13.14
C PHE A 357 0.13 -14.97 14.19
N ILE A 358 0.83 -16.02 13.77
CA ILE A 358 1.36 -17.05 14.67
C ILE A 358 2.32 -16.41 15.68
N GLY A 359 3.22 -15.54 15.21
CA GLY A 359 4.15 -14.83 16.08
C GLY A 359 3.44 -13.99 17.15
N LYS A 360 2.35 -13.32 16.79
CA LYS A 360 1.54 -12.52 17.73
C LYS A 360 0.74 -13.38 18.71
N ILE A 361 0.12 -14.47 18.24
CA ILE A 361 -0.61 -15.40 19.11
C ILE A 361 0.35 -16.01 20.14
N ILE A 362 1.51 -16.50 19.72
CA ILE A 362 2.53 -17.07 20.62
C ILE A 362 3.10 -16.00 21.58
N SER A 363 3.07 -14.71 21.25
CA SER A 363 3.53 -13.69 22.21
C SER A 363 2.51 -13.33 23.30
N HIS A 364 1.24 -13.71 23.13
CA HIS A 364 0.18 -13.48 24.12
C HIS A 364 -0.04 -14.67 25.07
N TYR A 365 0.55 -15.83 24.76
CA TYR A 365 0.53 -17.05 25.57
C TYR A 365 1.95 -17.41 26.00
#